data_AF-A0A7C6VK51-F1
#
_entry.id   AF-A0A7C6VK51-F1
#
_cell.length_a   1.000
_cell.length_b   1.000
_cell.length_c   1.000
_cell.angle_alpha   90.00
_cell.angle_beta   90.00
_cell.angle_gamma   90.00
#
_symmetry.space_group_name_H-M   'P 1'
#
loop_
_entity.id
_entity.type
_entity.pdbx_description
1 polymer ?
#
loop_
_entity_poly.entity_id
_entity_poly.type
_entity_poly.pdbx_seq_one_letter_code
_entity_poly.pdbx_strand_id
1 'polypeptide(L)'
;LRVRYCCHARAIENQVFVAMTSTVGNLPVEGLGLHYGQASIITPSDFPFARDGIAAEGTPNIEQIVVADVDLKDLESNRLSGTTIPLYDKRKDVYEHPVEVIKIG
;
A
#
# COMPACT_ATOMS: atom_id res chain seq x y z
N LEU A 1 10.83 0.62 -7.90
CA LEU A 1 9.71 1.33 -7.25
C LEU A 1 8.31 0.73 -7.50
N ARG A 2 8.10 -0.20 -8.46
CA ARG A 2 6.77 -0.78 -8.76
C ARG A 2 5.96 -1.18 -7.51
N VAL A 3 6.54 -1.99 -6.63
CA VAL A 3 5.85 -2.49 -5.41
C VAL A 3 5.39 -1.33 -4.54
N ARG A 4 6.26 -0.33 -4.32
CA ARG A 4 5.93 0.86 -3.52
C ARG A 4 4.73 1.62 -4.07
N TYR A 5 4.72 1.92 -5.37
CA TYR A 5 3.59 2.61 -5.99
C TYR A 5 2.30 1.80 -5.92
N CYS A 6 2.38 0.48 -6.09
CA CYS A 6 1.22 -0.39 -5.88
C CYS A 6 0.73 -0.32 -4.43
N CYS A 7 1.63 -0.30 -3.43
CA CYS A 7 1.23 -0.16 -2.03
C CYS A 7 0.53 1.18 -1.76
N HIS A 8 1.02 2.30 -2.30
CA HIS A 8 0.30 3.58 -2.24
C HIS A 8 -1.08 3.50 -2.87
N ALA A 9 -1.19 2.94 -4.08
CA ALA A 9 -2.48 2.77 -4.74
C ALA A 9 -3.44 1.90 -3.91
N ARG A 10 -2.96 0.77 -3.35
CA ARG A 10 -3.77 -0.13 -2.51
C ARG A 10 -4.22 0.55 -1.22
N ALA A 11 -3.36 1.34 -0.58
CA ALA A 11 -3.70 2.08 0.62
C ALA A 11 -4.82 3.11 0.37
N ILE A 12 -4.77 3.79 -0.77
CA ILE A 12 -5.75 4.80 -1.18
C ILE A 12 -7.07 4.15 -1.59
N GLU A 13 -7.05 3.23 -2.57
CA GLU A 13 -8.27 2.71 -3.18
C GLU A 13 -9.10 1.83 -2.22
N ASN A 14 -8.43 1.16 -1.27
CA ASN A 14 -9.09 0.31 -0.27
C ASN A 14 -9.22 1.00 1.10
N GLN A 15 -8.67 2.22 1.25
CA GLN A 15 -8.59 2.95 2.51
C GLN A 15 -8.04 2.07 3.65
N VAL A 16 -6.80 1.64 3.53
CA VAL A 16 -6.09 0.78 4.51
C VAL A 16 -4.68 1.30 4.75
N PHE A 17 -4.13 1.01 5.93
CA PHE A 17 -2.68 1.11 6.14
C PHE A 17 -1.97 -0.08 5.50
N VAL A 18 -0.81 0.16 4.90
CA VAL A 18 0.00 -0.89 4.26
C VAL A 18 1.39 -0.89 4.86
N ALA A 19 1.77 -1.99 5.52
CA ALA A 19 3.15 -2.24 5.92
C ALA A 19 3.90 -2.92 4.77
N MET A 20 4.76 -2.16 4.10
CA MET A 20 5.61 -2.66 3.03
C MET A 20 7.00 -2.98 3.57
N THR A 21 7.45 -4.21 3.34
CA THR A 21 8.81 -4.65 3.64
C THR A 21 9.52 -5.15 2.39
N SER A 22 10.84 -5.06 2.41
CA SER A 22 11.72 -5.47 1.32
C SER A 22 13.04 -5.92 1.90
N THR A 23 13.66 -6.91 1.29
CA THR A 23 15.03 -7.30 1.59
C THR A 23 16.01 -6.24 1.08
N VAL A 24 17.18 -6.18 1.73
CA VAL A 24 18.30 -5.30 1.37
C VAL A 24 19.60 -6.10 1.38
N GLY A 25 20.62 -5.61 0.69
CA GLY A 25 21.95 -6.25 0.67
C GLY A 25 22.06 -7.42 -0.30
N ASN A 26 23.12 -8.22 -0.16
CA ASN A 26 23.44 -9.32 -1.06
C ASN A 26 23.49 -10.63 -0.28
N LEU A 27 22.77 -11.65 -0.74
CA LEU A 27 22.86 -13.01 -0.20
C LEU A 27 23.49 -13.93 -1.25
N PRO A 28 24.65 -14.56 -0.99
CA PRO A 28 25.38 -15.34 -1.99
C PRO A 28 24.79 -16.75 -2.14
N VAL A 29 23.54 -16.83 -2.60
CA VAL A 29 22.83 -18.10 -2.87
C VAL A 29 22.33 -18.08 -4.31
N GLU A 30 22.42 -19.21 -5.00
CA GLU A 30 21.94 -19.33 -6.38
C GLU A 30 20.45 -18.94 -6.48
N GLY A 31 20.12 -18.03 -7.40
CA GLY A 31 18.76 -17.51 -7.58
C GLY A 31 18.38 -16.34 -6.67
N LEU A 32 19.18 -16.02 -5.65
CA LEU A 32 19.00 -14.83 -4.81
C LEU A 32 20.16 -13.86 -5.07
N GLY A 33 19.86 -12.75 -5.76
CA GLY A 33 20.87 -11.76 -6.16
C GLY A 33 20.99 -10.60 -5.17
N LEU A 34 21.40 -9.44 -5.71
CA LEU A 34 21.39 -8.18 -4.97
C LEU A 34 19.95 -7.72 -4.72
N HIS A 35 19.65 -7.39 -3.47
CA HIS A 35 18.40 -6.79 -3.05
C HIS A 35 18.58 -5.31 -2.74
N TYR A 36 17.62 -4.52 -3.16
CA TYR A 36 17.53 -3.10 -2.86
C TYR A 36 16.11 -2.79 -2.43
N GLY A 37 15.97 -2.17 -1.28
CA GLY A 37 14.69 -2.05 -0.61
C GLY A 37 14.64 -0.89 0.37
N GLN A 38 13.43 -0.52 0.75
CA GLN A 38 13.15 0.50 1.77
C GLN A 38 11.82 0.11 2.40
N ALA A 39 11.83 -0.22 3.69
CA ALA A 39 10.61 -0.50 4.43
C ALA A 39 9.81 0.79 4.66
N SER A 40 8.49 0.71 4.60
CA SER A 40 7.60 1.86 4.83
C SER A 40 6.22 1.44 5.32
N ILE A 41 5.61 2.28 6.16
CA ILE A 41 4.21 2.21 6.55
C ILE A 41 3.46 3.30 5.78
N ILE A 42 2.59 2.87 4.88
CA ILE A 42 1.87 3.74 3.94
C ILE A 42 0.44 3.95 4.46
N THR A 43 -0.05 5.17 4.36
CA THR A 43 -1.41 5.56 4.78
C THR A 43 -2.31 5.79 3.57
N PRO A 44 -3.64 5.85 3.75
CA PRO A 44 -4.52 6.49 2.79
C PRO A 44 -4.16 7.96 2.57
N SER A 45 -4.82 8.60 1.61
CA SER A 45 -4.61 10.00 1.23
C SER A 45 -5.89 10.81 1.45
N ASP A 46 -6.06 11.34 2.65
CA ASP A 46 -7.16 12.23 3.04
C ASP A 46 -6.73 13.06 4.27
N PHE A 47 -7.54 14.02 4.72
CA PHE A 47 -7.17 14.97 5.78
C PHE A 47 -6.61 14.37 7.09
N PRO A 48 -7.12 13.23 7.62
CA PRO A 48 -6.59 12.66 8.86
C PRO A 48 -5.20 12.02 8.71
N PHE A 49 -4.76 11.74 7.48
CA PHE A 49 -3.56 10.95 7.21
C PHE A 49 -2.34 11.81 6.86
N ALA A 50 -1.18 11.15 6.78
CA ALA A 50 0.06 11.81 6.38
C ALA A 50 -0.08 12.43 4.98
N ARG A 51 0.43 13.67 4.83
CA ARG A 51 0.30 14.45 3.59
C ARG A 51 0.89 13.74 2.37
N ASP A 52 1.99 13.03 2.55
CA ASP A 52 2.69 12.27 1.51
C ASP A 52 2.24 10.79 1.46
N GLY A 53 1.27 10.40 2.29
CA GLY A 53 0.80 9.03 2.39
C GLY A 53 1.78 8.09 3.10
N ILE A 54 2.72 8.60 3.90
CA ILE A 54 3.76 7.81 4.57
C ILE A 54 3.72 8.11 6.08
N ALA A 55 3.33 7.13 6.89
CA ALA A 55 3.38 7.26 8.35
C ALA A 55 4.82 7.14 8.87
N ALA A 56 5.61 6.24 8.28
CA ALA A 56 7.04 6.10 8.54
C ALA A 56 7.74 5.39 7.38
N GLU A 57 9.01 5.68 7.18
CA GLU A 57 9.87 4.95 6.26
C GLU A 57 11.29 4.85 6.78
N GLY A 58 11.98 3.79 6.38
CA GLY A 58 13.39 3.59 6.72
C GLY A 58 14.32 4.25 5.72
N THR A 59 15.61 4.27 6.01
CA THR A 59 16.65 4.64 5.04
C THR A 59 16.77 3.60 3.92
N PRO A 60 16.82 4.00 2.63
CA PRO A 60 16.98 3.05 1.52
C PRO A 60 18.22 2.18 1.67
N ASN A 61 18.06 0.88 1.40
CA ASN A 61 19.11 -0.15 1.41
C ASN A 61 19.83 -0.34 2.75
N ILE A 62 19.16 -0.05 3.86
CA ILE A 62 19.66 -0.25 5.22
C ILE A 62 18.77 -1.25 5.95
N GLU A 63 19.40 -2.22 6.62
CA GLU A 63 18.73 -3.15 7.52
C GLU A 63 18.26 -2.41 8.77
N GLN A 64 16.94 -2.31 8.95
CA GLN A 64 16.34 -1.59 10.07
C GLN A 64 14.90 -2.01 10.31
N ILE A 65 14.36 -1.58 11.45
CA ILE A 65 12.94 -1.68 11.79
C ILE A 65 12.31 -0.30 11.60
N VAL A 66 11.12 -0.26 10.99
CA VAL A 66 10.30 0.95 10.84
C VAL A 66 9.06 0.78 11.71
N VAL A 67 8.76 1.79 12.51
CA VAL A 67 7.63 1.79 13.46
C VAL A 67 6.82 3.06 13.28
N ALA A 68 5.50 2.96 13.31
CA ALA A 68 4.57 4.08 13.37
C ALA A 68 3.34 3.70 14.18
N ASP A 69 2.80 4.66 14.92
CA ASP A 69 1.47 4.55 15.49
C ASP A 69 0.44 4.84 14.41
N VAL A 70 -0.58 3.99 14.30
CA VAL A 70 -1.68 4.15 13.35
C VAL A 70 -3.01 3.99 14.07
N ASP A 71 -3.96 4.89 13.78
CA ASP A 71 -5.31 4.80 14.35
C ASP A 71 -6.29 4.20 13.32
N LEU A 72 -6.87 3.05 13.65
CA LEU A 72 -7.87 2.40 12.80
C LEU A 72 -9.21 3.15 12.80
N LYS A 73 -9.48 4.00 13.80
CA LYS A 73 -10.67 4.85 13.84
C LYS A 73 -10.65 5.91 12.74
N ASP A 74 -9.46 6.35 12.34
CA ASP A 74 -9.32 7.27 11.20
C ASP A 74 -9.78 6.58 9.92
N LEU A 75 -9.47 5.29 9.72
CA LEU A 75 -9.97 4.52 8.57
C LEU A 75 -11.50 4.39 8.61
N GLU A 76 -12.07 4.07 9.78
CA GLU A 76 -13.52 3.94 9.95
C GLU A 76 -14.24 5.25 9.63
N SER A 77 -13.77 6.35 10.21
CA SER A 77 -14.33 7.69 10.01
C SER A 77 -14.19 8.13 8.54
N ASN A 78 -13.01 7.91 7.94
CA ASN A 78 -12.77 8.31 6.55
C ASN A 78 -13.57 7.50 5.54
N ARG A 79 -13.91 6.25 5.85
CA ARG A 79 -14.81 5.44 5.02
C ARG A 79 -16.24 5.98 5.04
N LEU A 80 -16.67 6.62 6.12
CA LEU A 80 -18.04 7.11 6.26
C LEU A 80 -18.21 8.54 5.75
N SER A 81 -17.22 9.41 6.00
CA SER A 81 -17.34 10.85 5.75
C SER A 81 -16.04 11.50 5.24
N GLY A 82 -15.12 10.73 4.68
CA GLY A 82 -13.91 11.27 4.05
C GLY A 82 -14.23 12.04 2.78
N THR A 83 -13.23 12.77 2.26
CA THR A 83 -13.37 13.52 1.01
C THR A 83 -13.60 12.59 -0.19
N THR A 84 -13.05 11.37 -0.12
CA THR A 84 -13.25 10.31 -1.10
C THR A 84 -13.60 9.01 -0.38
N ILE A 85 -14.68 8.32 -0.79
CA ILE A 85 -15.16 7.09 -0.14
C ILE A 85 -15.32 5.94 -1.17
N PRO A 86 -14.21 5.44 -1.77
CA PRO A 86 -14.27 4.55 -2.94
C PRO A 86 -15.08 3.27 -2.71
N LEU A 87 -15.07 2.74 -1.48
CA LEU A 87 -15.80 1.52 -1.13
C LEU A 87 -17.32 1.69 -1.24
N TYR A 88 -17.85 2.88 -0.93
CA TYR A 88 -19.27 3.19 -1.02
C TYR A 88 -19.66 3.70 -2.41
N ASP A 89 -18.77 4.47 -3.06
CA ASP A 89 -19.01 5.01 -4.41
C ASP A 89 -18.88 3.94 -5.52
N LYS A 90 -18.34 2.76 -5.20
CA LYS A 90 -18.17 1.67 -6.17
C LYS A 90 -19.53 1.20 -6.70
N ARG A 91 -19.74 1.41 -8.00
CA ARG A 91 -20.89 0.92 -8.78
C ARG A 91 -20.90 -0.60 -8.92
N LYS A 92 -21.49 -1.30 -7.95
CA LYS A 92 -21.58 -2.77 -7.95
C LYS A 92 -22.23 -3.32 -9.22
N ASP A 93 -23.25 -2.63 -9.73
CA ASP A 93 -23.96 -2.97 -10.96
C ASP A 93 -23.05 -3.03 -12.20
N VAL A 94 -21.93 -2.30 -12.21
CA VAL A 94 -20.95 -2.31 -13.30
C VAL A 94 -19.88 -3.40 -13.11
N TYR A 95 -19.52 -3.69 -11.86
CA TYR A 95 -18.37 -4.55 -11.52
C TYR A 95 -18.73 -5.98 -11.10
N GLU A 96 -20.01 -6.32 -10.94
CA GLU A 96 -20.46 -7.66 -10.55
C GLU A 96 -20.65 -8.63 -11.73
N HIS A 97 -20.31 -8.23 -12.95
CA HIS A 97 -20.36 -9.13 -14.11
C HIS A 97 -19.20 -10.14 -14.09
N PRO A 98 -19.46 -11.40 -14.50
CA PRO A 98 -18.41 -12.39 -14.66
C PRO A 98 -17.37 -11.93 -15.69
N VAL A 99 -16.09 -11.99 -15.31
CA VAL A 99 -14.97 -11.64 -16.20
C VAL A 99 -14.55 -12.89 -16.97
N GLU A 100 -14.59 -12.83 -18.30
CA GLU A 100 -14.05 -13.88 -19.15
C GLU A 100 -12.54 -13.66 -19.34
N VAL A 101 -11.71 -14.57 -18.83
CA VAL A 101 -10.26 -14.52 -19.02
C VAL A 101 -9.92 -15.20 -20.34
N ILE A 102 -9.73 -14.40 -21.39
CA ILE A 102 -9.32 -14.90 -22.70
C ILE A 102 -7.83 -15.26 -22.65
N LYS A 103 -7.51 -16.55 -22.78
CA LYS A 103 -6.12 -16.99 -22.98
C LYS A 103 -5.74 -16.77 -24.44
N ILE A 104 -4.74 -15.91 -24.67
CA ILE A 104 -4.09 -15.78 -25.96
C ILE A 104 -3.03 -16.88 -26.03
N GLY A 105 -3.23 -17.86 -26.92
CA GLY A 105 -2.26 -18.90 -27.26
C GLY A 105 -1.27 -18.45 -28.32
#